data_AF-A0A1M2ZMA6-F1
#
_entry.id   AF-A0A1M2ZMA6-F1
#
_cell.length_a   1.000
_cell.length_b   1.000
_cell.length_c   1.000
_cell.angle_alpha   90.00
_cell.angle_beta   90.00
_cell.angle_gamma   90.00
#
_symmetry.space_group_name_H-M   'P 1'
#
loop_
_entity.id
_entity.type
_entity.pdbx_description
1 polymer ?
#
loop_
_entity_poly.entity_id
_entity_poly.type
_entity_poly.pdbx_seq_one_letter_code
_entity_poly.pdbx_strand_id
1 'polypeptide(L)' 'MSFRETSKTYLNEIVMIDEIKKLLIERYCLTKVIHTKHNNIYEGEGLVLIESTLTGMLKLKPKRR' A
#
# COMPACT_ATOMS: atom_id res chain seq x y z
N MET A 1 -28.71 -2.58 -2.56
CA MET A 1 -27.48 -3.42 -2.48
C MET A 1 -27.56 -4.24 -1.21
N SER A 2 -27.38 -5.54 -1.32
CA SER A 2 -27.37 -6.47 -0.18
C SER A 2 -26.01 -6.47 0.53
N PHE A 3 -25.98 -6.77 1.83
CA PHE A 3 -24.75 -6.83 2.63
C PHE A 3 -23.67 -7.73 2.02
N ARG A 4 -24.07 -8.85 1.39
CA ARG A 4 -23.16 -9.78 0.70
C ARG A 4 -22.46 -9.15 -0.50
N GLU A 5 -23.15 -8.31 -1.25
CA GLU A 5 -22.58 -7.62 -2.41
C GLU A 5 -21.56 -6.57 -1.96
N THR A 6 -21.87 -5.80 -0.91
CA THR A 6 -20.94 -4.80 -0.36
C THR A 6 -19.66 -5.45 0.15
N SER A 7 -19.75 -6.55 0.93
CA SER A 7 -18.57 -7.25 1.44
C SER A 7 -17.67 -7.80 0.32
N LYS A 8 -18.28 -8.29 -0.77
CA LYS A 8 -17.55 -8.80 -1.93
C LYS A 8 -16.79 -7.70 -2.67
N THR A 9 -17.40 -6.52 -2.82
CA THR A 9 -16.74 -5.35 -3.41
C THR A 9 -15.53 -4.92 -2.58
N TYR A 10 -15.67 -4.78 -1.26
CA TYR A 10 -14.54 -4.41 -0.38
C TYR A 10 -13.42 -5.46 -0.40
N LEU A 11 -13.75 -6.75 -0.45
CA LEU A 11 -12.74 -7.81 -0.60
C LEU A 11 -11.97 -7.67 -1.92
N ASN A 12 -12.66 -7.40 -3.03
CA ASN A 12 -12.02 -7.19 -4.32
C ASN A 12 -11.11 -5.94 -4.30
N GLU A 13 -11.54 -4.85 -3.67
CA GLU A 13 -10.74 -3.64 -3.51
C GLU A 13 -9.46 -3.90 -2.70
N ILE A 14 -9.55 -4.67 -1.61
CA ILE A 14 -8.38 -5.04 -0.79
C ILE A 14 -7.38 -5.88 -1.60
N VAL A 15 -7.86 -6.87 -2.36
CA VAL A 15 -7.01 -7.71 -3.22
C VAL A 15 -6.29 -6.84 -4.26
N MET A 16 -7.01 -5.92 -4.90
CA MET A 16 -6.45 -5.03 -5.91
C MET A 16 -5.41 -4.06 -5.33
N ILE A 17 -5.62 -3.54 -4.12
CA ILE A 17 -4.64 -2.69 -3.42
C ILE A 17 -3.34 -3.46 -3.13
N ASP A 18 -3.46 -4.72 -2.69
CA ASP A 18 -2.30 -5.56 -2.39
C ASP A 18 -1.47 -5.88 -3.64
N GLU A 19 -2.12 -6.10 -4.78
CA GLU A 19 -1.45 -6.28 -6.07
C GLU A 19 -0.71 -5.01 -6.53
N ILE A 20 -1.37 -3.84 -6.43
CA ILE A 20 -0.76 -2.54 -6.76
C ILE A 20 0.46 -2.30 -5.87
N LYS A 21 0.33 -2.57 -4.56
CA LYS A 21 1.44 -2.44 -3.61
C LYS A 21 2.63 -3.30 -4.01
N LYS A 22 2.42 -4.59 -4.32
CA LYS A 22 3.49 -5.50 -4.76
C LYS A 22 4.19 -4.97 -6.01
N LEU A 23 3.42 -4.56 -7.02
CA LEU A 23 3.96 -4.02 -8.26
C LEU A 23 4.79 -2.75 -8.04
N LEU A 24 4.36 -1.85 -7.14
CA LEU A 24 5.11 -0.64 -6.81
C LEU A 24 6.42 -0.95 -6.06
N ILE A 25 6.40 -1.91 -5.13
CA ILE A 25 7.59 -2.35 -4.41
C ILE A 25 8.63 -2.91 -5.36
N GLU A 26 8.22 -3.79 -6.28
CA GLU A 26 9.09 -4.39 -7.28
C GLU A 26 9.61 -3.33 -8.27
N ARG A 27 8.72 -2.52 -8.84
CA ARG A 27 9.07 -1.51 -9.86
C ARG A 27 10.06 -0.46 -9.37
N TYR A 28 9.95 -0.05 -8.11
CA TYR A 28 10.78 0.99 -7.53
C TYR A 28 11.88 0.46 -6.62
N CYS A 29 12.09 -0.87 -6.60
CA CYS A 29 13.09 -1.53 -5.76
C CYS A 29 13.03 -1.05 -4.29
N LEU A 30 11.83 -1.04 -3.71
CA LEU A 30 11.61 -0.59 -2.33
C LEU A 30 12.04 -1.69 -1.34
N THR A 31 13.35 -1.77 -1.07
CA THR A 31 13.95 -2.88 -0.31
C THR A 31 13.87 -2.73 1.20
N LYS A 32 13.71 -1.50 1.71
CA LYS A 32 13.67 -1.24 3.16
C LYS A 32 12.23 -1.12 3.61
N VAL A 33 11.88 -1.83 4.68
CA VAL A 33 10.54 -1.79 5.28
C VAL A 33 10.62 -1.24 6.70
N ILE A 34 9.77 -0.28 7.01
CA ILE A 34 9.62 0.33 8.33
C ILE A 34 8.16 0.21 8.74
N HIS A 35 7.90 -0.43 9.87
CA HIS A 35 6.57 -0.55 10.44
C HIS A 35 6.39 0.49 11.54
N THR A 36 5.30 1.25 11.45
CA THR A 36 4.85 2.19 12.48
C THR A 36 3.49 1.74 12.99
N LYS A 37 3.01 2.37 14.07
CA LYS A 37 1.72 2.02 14.69
C LYS A 37 0.54 2.00 13.69
N HIS A 38 0.57 2.84 12.65
CA HIS A 38 -0.54 3.00 11.72
C HIS A 38 -0.14 2.98 10.23
N ASN A 39 1.14 2.73 9.93
CA ASN A 39 1.63 2.72 8.55
C ASN A 39 2.75 1.70 8.34
N ASN A 40 2.79 1.13 7.15
CA ASN A 40 3.95 0.45 6.59
C ASN A 40 4.63 1.38 5.60
N ILE A 41 5.93 1.59 5.75
CA ILE A 41 6.72 2.47 4.90
C ILE A 41 7.76 1.61 4.17
N TYR A 42 7.72 1.64 2.85
CA TYR A 42 8.64 0.94 1.97
C TYR A 42 9.54 1.98 1.29
N GLU A 43 10.85 1.95 1.56
CA GLU A 43 11.81 2.89 0.99
C GLU A 43 12.68 2.22 -0.07
N GLY A 44 12.88 2.94 -1.17
CA GLY A 44 13.92 2.70 -2.15
C GLY A 44 14.93 3.86 -2.17
N GLU A 45 15.70 3.93 -3.25
CA GLU A 45 16.78 4.90 -3.39
C GLU A 45 16.27 6.35 -3.53
N GLY A 46 15.19 6.56 -4.28
CA GLY A 46 14.61 7.88 -4.54
C GLY A 46 13.13 8.04 -4.19
N LEU A 47 12.48 6.97 -3.74
CA LEU A 47 11.03 6.93 -3.51
C LEU A 47 10.70 6.23 -2.19
N VAL A 48 9.57 6.63 -1.63
CA VAL A 48 8.97 6.05 -0.43
C VAL A 48 7.50 5.78 -0.71
N LEU A 49 7.09 4.53 -0.53
CA LEU A 49 5.69 4.12 -0.51
C LEU A 49 5.24 4.02 0.94
N ILE A 50 4.11 4.65 1.26
CA ILE A 50 3.49 4.60 2.58
C ILE A 50 2.12 3.98 2.43
N GLU A 51 1.92 2.85 3.08
CA GLU A 51 0.63 2.19 3.24
C GLU A 51 0.07 2.54 4.62
N SER A 52 -1.15 3.06 4.68
CA SER A 52 -1.86 3.21 5.95
C SER A 52 -2.52 1.90 6.34
N THR A 53 -2.14 1.32 7.47
CA THR A 53 -2.73 0.05 7.95
C THR A 53 -4.18 0.21 8.44
N LEU A 54 -4.62 1.45 8.66
CA LEU A 54 -6.00 1.76 9.08
C LEU A 54 -6.98 1.85 7.92
N THR A 55 -6.51 2.29 6.75
CA THR A 55 -7.39 2.65 5.61
C THR A 55 -7.04 1.91 4.33
N GLY A 56 -5.90 1.21 4.27
CA GLY A 56 -5.37 0.59 3.05
C GLY A 56 -4.87 1.61 2.02
N MET A 57 -4.89 2.91 2.32
CA MET A 57 -4.43 3.93 1.39
C MET A 57 -2.93 3.83 1.13
N LEU A 58 -2.55 3.86 -0.15
CA LEU A 58 -1.16 3.92 -0.61
C LEU A 58 -0.79 5.35 -1.01
N LYS A 59 0.37 5.82 -0.54
CA LYS A 59 0.93 7.13 -0.89
C LYS A 59 2.36 6.96 -1.36
N LEU A 60 2.66 7.39 -2.59
CA LEU A 60 4.04 7.52 -3.07
C LEU A 60 4.56 8.93 -2.85
N LYS A 61 5.78 9.03 -2.34
CA LYS A 61 6.49 10.29 -2.13
C LYS A 61 7.94 10.16 -2.56
N PRO A 62 8.54 11.19 -3.17
CA PRO A 62 9.99 11.21 -3.37
C PRO A 62 10.69 11.21 -2.00
N LYS A 63 11.80 10.50 -1.91
CA LYS A 63 12.66 10.51 -0.73
C LYS A 63 13.38 11.86 -0.69
N ARG A 64 13.09 12.68 0.31
CA ARG A 64 13.87 13.90 0.56
C ARG A 64 15.14 13.49 1.29
N ARG A 65 16.27 13.88 0.69
CA ARG A 65 17.64 13.60 1.14
C ARG A 65 17.90 14.19 2.53
#